data_AF-A0A2V9L1C3-F1
#
_entry.id   AF-A0A2V9L1C3-F1
#
_cell.length_a   1.000
_cell.length_b   1.000
_cell.length_c   1.000
_cell.angle_alpha   90.00
_cell.angle_beta   90.00
_cell.angle_gamma   90.00
#
_symmetry.space_group_name_H-M   'P 1'
#
loop_
_entity.id
_entity.type
_entity.pdbx_description
1 polymer ?
#
loop_
_entity_poly.entity_id
_entity_poly.type
_entity_poly.pdbx_seq_one_letter_code
_entity_poly.pdbx_strand_id
1 'polypeptide(L)'
;MAATAAAVPQEHPPKTTAPQTSSLRDSLRSLESQVRELNAALLEMHAQVTRSRAEAQELRKDLEEARGQLASFKSELEQSRGPAAASLSGAAPGVAPAAAATSNREVDSAPGTGEAAQVELGPQTANVSERLANLEEDQQLLGAKVADQYQTKVESGSKYRVRLSGIALLNVFGTRGSVDNLDLPTLARPKGPLDSGGSFGATVRQSLLGLEVFGPALSGAKTRGDIQFDFFGGFPETLDGVTAGLVRLRTATVHFDWARTSIVAGQDTPFFSPLSPTSLASLAYPALSYSGNLWTWTPQFRVERRLALSDDSSILAEGGILDPLTGQPPYNQSYRLPQAGERSGQPAYATRVAWTHGAFGRPLTVGAGGYYARQNWGFGRTVDAWAATTDWDLPLSRWFSLSGELYRGRAIGGLGAGGGRSVLFSGQLSDPATSVLGLNSAGGWTQLKFKPVERLEFNGAFGEDYPFGSDLGRFSQSQSYIDASLGRNQSAFVNGVYHLRSNLLFSLEYRRLWTSEVYAVRSTADHVNVGLGILF
;
A
#
# COMPACT_ATOMS: atom_id res chain seq x y z
N MET A 1 84.86 28.98 12.78
CA MET A 1 85.11 27.99 11.73
C MET A 1 83.79 27.60 11.10
N ALA A 2 83.75 27.64 9.77
CA ALA A 2 82.83 26.99 8.83
C ALA A 2 81.35 27.40 8.80
N ALA A 3 80.96 27.81 7.59
CA ALA A 3 79.64 28.24 7.13
C ALA A 3 79.05 27.21 6.14
N THR A 4 77.72 27.21 5.97
CA THR A 4 76.98 26.68 4.79
C THR A 4 75.53 27.19 4.91
N ALA A 5 75.05 28.20 4.16
CA ALA A 5 74.73 28.30 2.73
C ALA A 5 73.41 27.60 2.33
N ALA A 6 72.44 28.44 1.95
CA ALA A 6 71.09 28.12 1.45
C ALA A 6 71.09 27.68 -0.02
N ALA A 7 70.08 26.90 -0.43
CA ALA A 7 69.86 26.49 -1.81
C ALA A 7 68.42 26.77 -2.29
N VAL A 8 68.35 27.26 -3.53
CA VAL A 8 67.21 27.69 -4.36
C VAL A 8 66.59 26.49 -5.10
N PRO A 9 65.28 26.47 -5.45
CA PRO A 9 64.70 25.40 -6.27
C PRO A 9 64.86 25.63 -7.78
N GLN A 10 65.08 24.54 -8.54
CA GLN A 10 65.16 24.54 -10.01
C GLN A 10 63.84 24.06 -10.68
N GLU A 11 63.49 24.72 -11.78
CA GLU A 11 62.42 24.36 -12.74
C GLU A 11 62.85 23.25 -13.74
N HIS A 12 61.87 22.47 -14.22
CA HIS A 12 62.00 21.56 -15.36
C HIS A 12 60.89 21.80 -16.43
N PRO A 13 61.15 21.56 -17.74
CA PRO A 13 60.34 22.03 -18.88
C PRO A 13 59.22 21.05 -19.31
N PRO A 14 58.27 21.44 -20.21
CA PRO A 14 57.05 20.67 -20.49
C PRO A 14 57.26 19.55 -21.52
N LYS A 15 56.60 18.40 -21.33
CA LYS A 15 56.53 17.29 -22.29
C LYS A 15 55.20 17.28 -23.05
N THR A 16 55.33 17.06 -24.36
CA THR A 16 54.34 17.11 -25.43
C THR A 16 53.31 15.97 -25.41
N THR A 17 52.11 16.30 -25.89
CA THR A 17 50.83 15.56 -25.96
C THR A 17 50.83 14.40 -26.98
N ALA A 18 50.49 13.17 -26.55
CA ALA A 18 49.83 12.13 -27.37
C ALA A 18 49.36 10.91 -26.53
N PRO A 19 48.08 10.86 -26.07
CA PRO A 19 47.45 9.56 -25.78
C PRO A 19 45.97 9.40 -26.22
N GLN A 20 45.36 10.34 -26.94
CA GLN A 20 43.89 10.34 -27.14
C GLN A 20 43.36 9.47 -28.30
N THR A 21 44.18 9.00 -29.24
CA THR A 21 43.71 8.23 -30.41
C THR A 21 43.65 6.71 -30.17
N SER A 22 44.39 6.17 -29.19
CA SER A 22 44.32 4.75 -28.81
C SER A 22 43.06 4.45 -27.99
N SER A 23 42.74 5.29 -26.99
CA SER A 23 41.58 5.09 -26.11
C SER A 23 40.23 5.13 -26.84
N LEU A 24 40.13 5.91 -27.91
CA LEU A 24 38.91 6.03 -28.71
C LEU A 24 38.69 4.80 -29.62
N ARG A 25 39.78 4.18 -30.12
CA ARG A 25 39.72 2.91 -30.85
C ARG A 25 39.36 1.73 -29.94
N ASP A 26 39.88 1.73 -28.72
CA ASP A 26 39.54 0.70 -27.73
C ASP A 26 38.08 0.81 -27.29
N SER A 27 37.56 2.04 -27.14
CA SER A 27 36.15 2.30 -26.86
C SER A 27 35.22 1.85 -28.01
N LEU A 28 35.61 2.08 -29.26
CA LEU A 28 34.86 1.62 -30.44
C LEU A 28 34.81 0.08 -30.54
N ARG A 29 35.92 -0.62 -30.26
CA ARG A 29 35.94 -2.09 -30.22
C ARG A 29 35.08 -2.65 -29.09
N SER A 30 35.10 -2.00 -27.92
CA SER A 30 34.25 -2.40 -26.79
C SER A 30 32.76 -2.23 -27.12
N LEU A 31 32.39 -1.12 -27.75
CA LEU A 31 31.01 -0.88 -28.19
C LEU A 31 30.56 -1.90 -29.25
N GLU A 32 31.42 -2.23 -30.21
CA GLU A 32 31.11 -3.23 -31.23
C GLU A 32 30.91 -4.63 -30.62
N SER A 33 31.70 -4.98 -29.59
CA SER A 33 31.51 -6.21 -28.83
C SER A 33 30.16 -6.22 -28.09
N GLN A 34 29.81 -5.12 -27.43
CA GLN A 34 28.53 -5.00 -26.71
C GLN A 34 27.33 -5.08 -27.65
N VAL A 35 27.40 -4.50 -28.84
CA VAL A 35 26.33 -4.59 -29.84
C VAL A 35 26.15 -6.02 -30.35
N ARG A 36 27.24 -6.78 -30.54
CA ARG A 36 27.14 -8.20 -30.93
C ARG A 36 26.52 -9.06 -29.83
N GLU A 37 26.90 -8.81 -28.57
CA GLU A 37 26.36 -9.52 -27.41
C GLU A 37 24.86 -9.22 -27.21
N LEU A 38 24.45 -7.95 -27.38
CA LEU A 38 23.06 -7.55 -27.32
C LEU A 38 22.21 -8.20 -28.43
N ASN A 39 22.74 -8.28 -29.65
CA ASN A 39 22.05 -8.96 -30.76
C ASN A 39 21.92 -10.47 -30.52
N ALA A 40 22.91 -11.12 -29.90
CA ALA A 40 22.82 -12.52 -29.51
C ALA A 40 21.75 -12.74 -28.44
N ALA A 41 21.71 -11.88 -27.42
CA ALA A 41 20.71 -11.93 -26.36
C ALA A 41 19.28 -11.69 -26.89
N LEU A 42 19.09 -10.80 -27.86
CA LEU A 42 17.80 -10.56 -28.50
C LEU A 42 17.31 -11.77 -29.29
N LEU A 43 18.21 -12.46 -30.00
CA LEU A 43 17.86 -13.70 -30.73
C LEU A 43 17.47 -14.82 -29.77
N GLU A 44 18.17 -14.95 -28.65
CA GLU A 44 17.85 -15.94 -27.61
C GLU A 44 16.51 -15.64 -26.94
N MET A 45 16.23 -14.36 -26.64
CA MET A 45 14.94 -13.92 -26.08
C MET A 45 13.79 -14.20 -27.06
N HIS A 46 13.96 -13.94 -28.36
CA HIS A 46 12.96 -14.28 -29.37
C HIS A 46 12.71 -15.79 -29.47
N ALA A 47 13.77 -16.61 -29.37
CA ALA A 47 13.63 -18.07 -29.35
C ALA A 47 12.86 -18.53 -28.10
N GLN A 48 13.13 -17.94 -26.94
CA GLN A 48 12.46 -18.27 -25.68
C GLN A 48 10.97 -17.85 -25.70
N VAL A 49 10.65 -16.67 -26.25
CA VAL A 49 9.26 -16.22 -26.43
C VAL A 49 8.48 -17.11 -27.39
N THR A 50 9.14 -17.63 -28.43
CA THR A 50 8.51 -18.57 -29.36
C THR A 50 8.23 -19.91 -28.68
N ARG A 51 9.17 -20.39 -27.86
CA ARG A 51 9.02 -21.61 -27.07
C ARG A 51 7.89 -21.50 -26.04
N SER A 52 7.82 -20.40 -25.30
CA SER A 52 6.76 -20.19 -24.31
C SER A 52 5.37 -20.07 -24.93
N ARG A 53 5.27 -19.49 -26.14
CA ARG A 53 4.00 -19.46 -26.89
C ARG A 53 3.56 -20.85 -27.35
N ALA A 54 4.49 -21.72 -27.75
CA ALA A 54 4.17 -23.09 -28.11
C ALA A 54 3.68 -23.89 -26.89
N GLU A 55 4.38 -23.79 -25.75
CA GLU A 55 3.98 -24.41 -24.48
C GLU A 55 2.59 -23.92 -24.01
N ALA A 56 2.31 -22.63 -24.15
CA ALA A 56 1.00 -22.08 -23.80
C ALA A 56 -0.13 -22.56 -24.71
N GLN A 57 0.16 -22.90 -25.97
CA GLN A 57 -0.82 -23.52 -26.87
C GLN A 57 -1.07 -24.98 -26.52
N GLU A 58 -0.03 -25.72 -26.15
CA GLU A 58 -0.14 -27.10 -25.70
C GLU A 58 -0.96 -27.21 -24.41
N LEU A 59 -0.67 -26.38 -23.40
CA LEU A 59 -1.44 -26.32 -22.16
C LEU A 59 -2.92 -25.99 -22.37
N ARG A 60 -3.25 -25.15 -23.36
CA ARG A 60 -4.65 -24.85 -23.71
C ARG A 60 -5.36 -26.07 -24.27
N LYS A 61 -4.68 -26.84 -25.11
CA LYS A 61 -5.21 -28.07 -25.69
C LYS A 61 -5.47 -29.13 -24.62
N ASP A 62 -4.54 -29.31 -23.69
CA ASP A 62 -4.69 -30.23 -22.56
C ASP A 62 -5.86 -29.85 -21.66
N LEU A 63 -6.08 -28.55 -21.45
CA LEU A 63 -7.19 -28.04 -20.63
C LEU A 63 -8.56 -28.23 -21.33
N GLU A 64 -8.61 -28.10 -22.65
CA GLU A 64 -9.81 -28.44 -23.44
C GLU A 64 -10.10 -29.94 -23.42
N GLU A 65 -9.08 -30.79 -23.51
CA GLU A 65 -9.22 -32.24 -23.41
C GLU A 65 -9.70 -32.69 -22.03
N ALA A 66 -9.11 -32.13 -20.96
CA ALA A 66 -9.56 -32.38 -19.58
C ALA A 66 -11.01 -31.93 -19.34
N ARG A 67 -11.44 -30.80 -19.94
CA ARG A 67 -12.84 -30.36 -19.90
C ARG A 67 -13.77 -31.31 -20.64
N GLY A 68 -13.33 -31.86 -21.78
CA GLY A 68 -14.07 -32.88 -22.52
C GLY A 68 -14.29 -34.15 -21.70
N GLN A 69 -13.23 -34.65 -21.04
CA GLN A 69 -13.30 -35.81 -20.15
C GLN A 69 -14.22 -35.58 -18.94
N LEU A 70 -14.24 -34.37 -18.39
CA LEU A 70 -15.15 -34.02 -17.29
C LEU A 70 -16.62 -34.01 -17.73
N ALA A 71 -16.89 -33.54 -18.96
CA ALA A 71 -18.22 -33.52 -19.54
C ALA A 71 -18.75 -34.93 -19.88
N SER A 72 -17.88 -35.83 -20.36
CA SER A 72 -18.24 -37.23 -20.58
C SER A 72 -18.52 -37.96 -19.26
N PHE A 73 -17.68 -37.75 -18.24
CA PHE A 73 -17.88 -38.33 -16.91
C PHE A 73 -19.20 -37.87 -16.27
N LYS A 74 -19.56 -36.59 -16.44
CA LYS A 74 -20.84 -36.05 -15.98
C LYS A 74 -22.03 -36.70 -16.70
N SER A 75 -21.92 -36.92 -18.01
CA SER A 75 -22.98 -37.58 -18.80
C SER A 75 -23.15 -39.06 -18.43
N GLU A 76 -22.06 -39.78 -18.13
CA GLU A 76 -22.10 -41.15 -17.60
C GLU A 76 -22.76 -41.21 -16.20
N LEU A 77 -22.52 -40.20 -15.36
CA LEU A 77 -23.14 -40.08 -14.05
C LEU A 77 -24.65 -39.79 -14.13
N GLU A 78 -25.09 -39.05 -15.16
CA GLU A 78 -26.50 -38.77 -15.42
C GLU A 78 -27.21 -39.98 -16.06
N GLN A 79 -26.53 -40.74 -16.93
CA GLN A 79 -27.08 -41.98 -17.52
C GLN A 79 -27.18 -43.15 -16.54
N SER A 80 -26.30 -43.22 -15.55
CA SER A 80 -26.41 -44.21 -14.45
C SER A 80 -27.55 -43.89 -13.48
N ARG A 81 -28.25 -42.75 -13.65
CA ARG A 81 -29.30 -42.27 -12.76
C ARG A 81 -30.69 -42.29 -13.42
N GLY A 82 -31.17 -43.49 -13.79
CA GLY A 82 -32.61 -43.78 -13.89
C GLY A 82 -32.97 -45.11 -14.57
N PRO A 83 -34.19 -45.66 -14.39
CA PRO A 83 -35.13 -45.58 -13.26
C PRO A 83 -35.29 -46.95 -12.56
N ALA A 84 -35.21 -47.00 -11.23
CA ALA A 84 -35.63 -48.17 -10.44
C ALA A 84 -36.57 -47.70 -9.32
N ALA A 85 -37.77 -48.28 -9.32
CA ALA A 85 -38.92 -47.91 -8.54
C ALA A 85 -38.94 -48.49 -7.12
N ALA A 86 -39.78 -47.85 -6.29
CA ALA A 86 -40.65 -48.46 -5.29
C ALA A 86 -40.02 -49.21 -4.10
N SER A 87 -40.20 -48.65 -2.90
CA SER A 87 -40.97 -49.32 -1.85
C SER A 87 -41.21 -48.39 -0.65
N LEU A 88 -42.36 -48.60 0.00
CA LEU A 88 -42.78 -48.13 1.33
C LEU A 88 -43.46 -46.75 1.42
N SER A 89 -44.79 -46.72 1.23
CA SER A 89 -45.72 -46.71 2.38
C SER A 89 -47.17 -46.50 1.91
N GLY A 90 -48.06 -47.35 2.41
CA GLY A 90 -49.50 -47.19 2.30
C GLY A 90 -50.13 -46.76 3.63
N ALA A 91 -51.39 -46.32 3.51
CA ALA A 91 -52.46 -46.15 4.51
C ALA A 91 -52.94 -44.69 4.73
N ALA A 92 -54.21 -44.47 4.37
CA ALA A 92 -55.06 -43.29 4.63
C ALA A 92 -55.99 -43.56 5.87
N PRO A 93 -57.05 -42.79 6.25
CA PRO A 93 -57.59 -41.49 5.73
C PRO A 93 -58.21 -40.51 6.80
N GLY A 94 -58.75 -39.37 6.32
CA GLY A 94 -59.83 -38.54 6.93
C GLY A 94 -59.43 -37.07 7.15
N VAL A 95 -60.10 -36.00 6.70
CA VAL A 95 -61.54 -35.71 6.47
C VAL A 95 -61.65 -34.54 5.45
N ALA A 96 -62.69 -34.53 4.61
CA ALA A 96 -63.06 -33.48 3.63
C ALA A 96 -64.22 -32.59 4.18
N PRO A 97 -64.94 -31.72 3.41
CA PRO A 97 -64.66 -30.96 2.17
C PRO A 97 -65.21 -29.51 2.22
N ALA A 98 -65.06 -28.72 1.13
CA ALA A 98 -66.09 -27.88 0.48
C ALA A 98 -65.42 -26.93 -0.56
N ALA A 99 -65.65 -27.10 -1.88
CA ALA A 99 -66.69 -26.45 -2.70
C ALA A 99 -66.34 -24.96 -3.02
N ALA A 100 -66.50 -24.37 -4.20
CA ALA A 100 -67.18 -24.65 -5.46
C ALA A 100 -66.51 -23.72 -6.53
N ALA A 101 -66.21 -24.17 -7.75
CA ALA A 101 -67.06 -24.15 -8.94
C ALA A 101 -66.94 -22.88 -9.83
N THR A 102 -66.54 -23.15 -11.10
CA THR A 102 -67.10 -22.63 -12.38
C THR A 102 -66.98 -21.13 -12.71
N SER A 103 -66.77 -20.65 -13.95
CA SER A 103 -66.85 -21.23 -15.31
C SER A 103 -66.33 -20.17 -16.32
N ASN A 104 -65.56 -20.61 -17.33
CA ASN A 104 -65.66 -20.40 -18.80
C ASN A 104 -66.35 -19.11 -19.34
N ARG A 105 -66.00 -18.48 -20.48
CA ARG A 105 -65.58 -18.94 -21.83
C ARG A 105 -65.32 -17.68 -22.74
N GLU A 106 -64.36 -17.69 -23.68
CA GLU A 106 -64.48 -17.67 -25.18
C GLU A 106 -65.48 -16.62 -25.79
N VAL A 107 -65.34 -15.94 -26.95
CA VAL A 107 -64.45 -15.95 -28.16
C VAL A 107 -64.90 -14.79 -29.11
N ASP A 108 -63.98 -14.32 -29.98
CA ASP A 108 -64.05 -13.69 -31.34
C ASP A 108 -64.70 -12.33 -31.77
N SER A 109 -63.93 -11.67 -32.65
CA SER A 109 -64.22 -11.00 -33.95
C SER A 109 -64.90 -9.61 -34.11
N ALA A 110 -64.08 -8.62 -34.56
CA ALA A 110 -64.14 -7.61 -35.68
C ALA A 110 -65.48 -6.98 -36.21
N PRO A 111 -65.48 -5.98 -37.15
CA PRO A 111 -64.72 -4.70 -37.34
C PRO A 111 -65.62 -3.46 -37.73
N GLY A 112 -65.04 -2.25 -37.92
CA GLY A 112 -65.66 -1.10 -38.65
C GLY A 112 -65.09 0.29 -38.24
N THR A 113 -64.22 0.95 -39.04
CA THR A 113 -64.42 1.98 -40.12
C THR A 113 -64.75 3.42 -39.68
N GLY A 114 -63.96 4.39 -40.18
CA GLY A 114 -64.23 5.84 -40.23
C GLY A 114 -63.01 6.71 -39.84
N GLU A 115 -62.05 7.00 -40.72
CA GLU A 115 -61.98 8.09 -41.73
C GLU A 115 -61.14 9.30 -41.26
N ALA A 116 -60.42 9.90 -42.21
CA ALA A 116 -59.17 10.62 -42.06
C ALA A 116 -59.30 12.13 -41.75
N ALA A 117 -58.28 12.67 -41.08
CA ALA A 117 -57.85 14.06 -41.23
C ALA A 117 -56.31 14.11 -41.23
N GLN A 118 -55.74 14.36 -42.42
CA GLN A 118 -54.31 14.59 -42.62
C GLN A 118 -53.97 16.02 -42.19
N VAL A 119 -52.96 16.17 -41.32
CA VAL A 119 -52.20 17.41 -41.15
C VAL A 119 -50.79 17.12 -41.66
N GLU A 120 -50.41 17.76 -42.76
CA GLU A 120 -49.04 17.76 -43.26
C GLU A 120 -48.09 18.39 -42.21
N LEU A 121 -47.13 17.59 -41.74
CA LEU A 121 -45.92 18.08 -41.09
C LEU A 121 -44.75 17.71 -42.01
N GLY A 122 -44.06 18.74 -42.49
CA GLY A 122 -42.95 18.65 -43.44
C GLY A 122 -41.73 17.85 -42.95
N PRO A 123 -40.64 17.82 -43.76
CA PRO A 123 -39.55 16.83 -43.69
C PRO A 123 -38.61 16.91 -42.47
N GLN A 124 -39.03 17.51 -41.36
CA GLN A 124 -38.22 17.66 -40.15
C GLN A 124 -38.42 16.55 -39.10
N THR A 125 -39.48 15.74 -39.18
CA THR A 125 -39.73 14.64 -38.22
C THR A 125 -38.87 13.40 -38.47
N ALA A 126 -38.55 13.08 -39.73
CA ALA A 126 -37.67 11.95 -40.06
C ALA A 126 -36.25 12.13 -39.50
N ASN A 127 -35.72 13.36 -39.56
CA ASN A 127 -34.37 13.70 -39.07
C ASN A 127 -34.27 13.70 -37.53
N VAL A 128 -35.38 13.93 -36.82
CA VAL A 128 -35.41 13.89 -35.35
C VAL A 128 -35.48 12.45 -34.86
N SER A 129 -36.27 11.59 -35.51
CA SER A 129 -36.36 10.16 -35.16
C SER A 129 -35.05 9.42 -35.42
N GLU A 130 -34.36 9.72 -36.52
CA GLU A 130 -33.05 9.13 -36.84
C GLU A 130 -31.95 9.63 -35.88
N ARG A 131 -32.00 10.91 -35.48
CA ARG A 131 -31.11 11.45 -34.45
C ARG A 131 -31.40 10.88 -33.07
N LEU A 132 -32.66 10.63 -32.71
CA LEU A 132 -33.02 9.96 -31.46
C LEU A 132 -32.52 8.51 -31.44
N ALA A 133 -32.69 7.78 -32.55
CA ALA A 133 -32.20 6.41 -32.68
C ALA A 133 -30.66 6.33 -32.56
N ASN A 134 -29.94 7.24 -33.22
CA ASN A 134 -28.49 7.32 -33.10
C ASN A 134 -28.02 7.74 -31.69
N LEU A 135 -28.77 8.63 -31.01
CA LEU A 135 -28.49 9.03 -29.63
C LEU A 135 -28.76 7.89 -28.64
N GLU A 136 -29.80 7.10 -28.84
CA GLU A 136 -30.10 5.91 -28.03
C GLU A 136 -29.06 4.81 -28.26
N GLU A 137 -28.63 4.59 -29.50
CA GLU A 137 -27.55 3.66 -29.83
C GLU A 137 -26.20 4.11 -29.26
N ASP A 138 -25.87 5.39 -29.35
CA ASP A 138 -24.66 5.97 -28.73
C ASP A 138 -24.72 5.91 -27.19
N GLN A 139 -25.91 6.08 -26.60
CA GLN A 139 -26.10 5.97 -25.15
C GLN A 139 -26.05 4.51 -24.67
N GLN A 140 -26.50 3.56 -25.50
CA GLN A 140 -26.35 2.11 -25.27
C GLN A 140 -24.90 1.66 -25.47
N LEU A 141 -24.17 2.20 -26.46
CA LEU A 141 -22.74 1.96 -26.68
C LEU A 141 -21.88 2.62 -25.60
N LEU A 142 -22.24 3.81 -25.13
CA LEU A 142 -21.62 4.41 -23.94
C LEU A 142 -21.94 3.59 -22.70
N GLY A 143 -23.18 3.16 -22.51
CA GLY A 143 -23.60 2.29 -21.41
C GLY A 143 -22.85 0.95 -21.43
N ALA A 144 -22.65 0.38 -22.62
CA ALA A 144 -21.88 -0.84 -22.84
C ALA A 144 -20.39 -0.61 -22.60
N LYS A 145 -19.78 0.47 -23.10
CA LYS A 145 -18.37 0.82 -22.84
C LYS A 145 -18.11 1.20 -21.39
N VAL A 146 -19.06 1.85 -20.73
CA VAL A 146 -19.03 2.14 -19.30
C VAL A 146 -19.17 0.83 -18.51
N ALA A 147 -20.08 -0.06 -18.87
CA ALA A 147 -20.20 -1.39 -18.26
C ALA A 147 -18.96 -2.26 -18.49
N ASP A 148 -18.29 -2.12 -19.64
CA ASP A 148 -17.07 -2.86 -19.98
C ASP A 148 -15.82 -2.27 -19.30
N GLN A 149 -15.79 -0.94 -19.08
CA GLN A 149 -14.77 -0.25 -18.28
C GLN A 149 -14.98 -0.45 -16.77
N TYR A 150 -16.23 -0.73 -16.35
CA TYR A 150 -16.61 -1.23 -15.03
C TYR A 150 -16.81 -2.74 -15.04
N GLN A 151 -15.89 -3.52 -15.63
CA GLN A 151 -15.89 -4.99 -15.49
C GLN A 151 -15.71 -5.39 -14.01
N THR A 152 -16.81 -5.34 -13.27
CA THR A 152 -17.02 -5.93 -11.97
C THR A 152 -17.13 -7.44 -12.21
N LYS A 153 -15.99 -8.09 -12.41
CA LYS A 153 -15.94 -9.50 -12.82
C LYS A 153 -15.61 -10.39 -11.64
N VAL A 154 -16.45 -10.31 -10.61
CA VAL A 154 -16.69 -11.41 -9.68
C VAL A 154 -18.19 -11.45 -9.47
N GLU A 155 -18.88 -12.31 -10.22
CA GLU A 155 -20.30 -12.61 -9.99
C GLU A 155 -20.45 -13.26 -8.61
N SER A 156 -20.57 -12.44 -7.57
CA SER A 156 -21.15 -12.87 -6.32
C SER A 156 -22.66 -12.92 -6.55
N GLY A 157 -23.26 -14.10 -6.53
CA GLY A 157 -24.72 -14.27 -6.50
C GLY A 157 -25.40 -13.71 -5.24
N SER A 158 -24.78 -12.74 -4.57
CA SER A 158 -25.21 -12.08 -3.34
C SER A 158 -25.44 -10.58 -3.59
N LYS A 159 -26.12 -9.89 -2.66
CA LYS A 159 -26.33 -8.42 -2.71
C LYS A 159 -25.02 -7.60 -2.61
N TYR A 160 -23.87 -8.26 -2.58
CA TYR A 160 -22.56 -7.64 -2.41
C TYR A 160 -21.85 -7.54 -3.76
N ARG A 161 -21.44 -6.32 -4.13
CA ARG A 161 -20.57 -6.10 -5.29
C ARG A 161 -19.12 -6.12 -4.82
N VAL A 162 -18.24 -6.76 -5.58
CA VAL A 162 -16.81 -6.84 -5.25
C VAL A 162 -15.98 -6.17 -6.34
N ARG A 163 -15.05 -5.32 -5.95
CA ARG A 163 -14.04 -4.71 -6.82
C ARG A 163 -12.66 -5.22 -6.42
N LEU A 164 -11.98 -5.86 -7.37
CA LEU A 164 -10.55 -6.16 -7.27
C LEU A 164 -9.76 -4.94 -7.78
N SER A 165 -8.68 -4.60 -7.09
CA SER A 165 -7.74 -3.57 -7.54
C SER A 165 -6.33 -3.92 -7.09
N GLY A 166 -5.31 -3.30 -7.70
CA GLY A 166 -3.95 -3.49 -7.23
C GLY A 166 -2.88 -2.78 -8.03
N ILE A 167 -1.64 -3.08 -7.68
CA ILE A 167 -0.45 -2.69 -8.44
C ILE A 167 0.51 -3.86 -8.52
N ALA A 168 0.87 -4.26 -9.74
CA ALA A 168 2.04 -5.08 -9.98
C ALA A 168 3.24 -4.14 -10.11
N LEU A 169 4.19 -4.22 -9.18
CA LEU A 169 5.30 -3.28 -9.07
C LEU A 169 6.64 -4.02 -9.12
N LEU A 170 7.47 -3.68 -10.11
CA LEU A 170 8.89 -4.03 -10.13
C LEU A 170 9.70 -2.84 -9.66
N ASN A 171 10.53 -3.06 -8.64
CA ASN A 171 11.55 -2.11 -8.22
C ASN A 171 12.93 -2.68 -8.51
N VAL A 172 13.76 -1.95 -9.24
CA VAL A 172 15.18 -2.24 -9.47
C VAL A 172 16.01 -1.18 -8.79
N PHE A 173 17.00 -1.56 -8.00
CA PHE A 173 17.70 -0.61 -7.15
C PHE A 173 19.18 -0.90 -6.98
N GLY A 174 19.93 0.14 -6.66
CA GLY A 174 21.32 0.08 -6.22
C GLY A 174 21.50 0.82 -4.90
N THR A 175 22.24 0.21 -3.98
CA THR A 175 22.53 0.76 -2.65
C THR A 175 24.03 0.91 -2.47
N ARG A 176 24.48 2.06 -1.96
CA ARG A 176 25.87 2.27 -1.51
C ARG A 176 25.87 2.41 0.01
N GLY A 177 26.73 1.65 0.68
CA GLY A 177 26.70 1.48 2.14
C GLY A 177 25.88 0.26 2.57
N SER A 178 25.80 0.02 3.87
CA SER A 178 25.06 -1.10 4.47
C SER A 178 23.71 -0.61 5.00
N VAL A 179 22.68 -1.46 4.86
CA VAL A 179 21.29 -1.14 5.22
C VAL A 179 20.63 -2.31 5.95
N ASP A 180 19.57 -2.03 6.69
CA ASP A 180 18.77 -3.04 7.39
C ASP A 180 17.94 -3.93 6.46
N ASN A 181 17.51 -3.39 5.32
CA ASN A 181 16.72 -4.09 4.33
C ASN A 181 17.09 -3.59 2.93
N LEU A 182 17.42 -4.50 2.03
CA LEU A 182 17.85 -4.16 0.67
C LEU A 182 16.68 -3.71 -0.23
N ASP A 183 15.51 -4.34 -0.08
CA ASP A 183 14.31 -4.08 -0.89
C ASP A 183 13.64 -2.73 -0.56
N LEU A 184 13.73 -2.30 0.70
CA LEU A 184 13.22 -1.03 1.21
C LEU A 184 14.06 -0.60 2.43
N PRO A 185 15.17 0.13 2.23
CA PRO A 185 16.01 0.58 3.34
C PRO A 185 15.26 1.56 4.27
N THR A 186 15.35 1.32 5.58
CA THR A 186 14.84 2.24 6.62
C THR A 186 15.92 2.74 7.58
N LEU A 187 17.03 2.00 7.69
CA LEU A 187 18.19 2.34 8.51
C LEU A 187 19.47 2.15 7.70
N ALA A 188 20.39 3.10 7.83
CA ALA A 188 21.79 2.87 7.48
C ALA A 188 22.47 2.09 8.60
N ARG A 189 23.27 1.08 8.26
CA ARG A 189 23.99 0.25 9.23
C ARG A 189 25.50 0.44 9.11
N PRO A 190 26.25 0.24 10.20
CA PRO A 190 27.69 0.11 10.13
C PRO A 190 28.05 -1.03 9.18
N LYS A 191 29.15 -0.85 8.45
CA LYS A 191 29.63 -1.85 7.51
C LYS A 191 30.20 -3.06 8.27
N GLY A 192 29.66 -4.24 8.03
CA GLY A 192 30.18 -5.50 8.55
C GLY A 192 31.46 -5.96 7.84
N PRO A 193 32.22 -6.91 8.43
CA PRO A 193 33.47 -7.41 7.83
C PRO A 193 33.29 -8.07 6.44
N LEU A 194 32.10 -8.62 6.17
CA LEU A 194 31.77 -9.30 4.92
C LEU A 194 31.01 -8.41 3.93
N ASP A 195 30.68 -7.18 4.32
CA ASP A 195 29.91 -6.29 3.45
C ASP A 195 30.77 -5.76 2.30
N SER A 196 30.15 -5.59 1.13
CA SER A 196 30.75 -4.88 -0.01
C SER A 196 30.60 -3.35 0.14
N GLY A 197 31.10 -2.58 -0.82
CA GLY A 197 30.88 -1.12 -0.86
C GLY A 197 29.46 -0.72 -1.29
N GLY A 198 28.67 -1.68 -1.80
CA GLY A 198 27.33 -1.48 -2.30
C GLY A 198 26.71 -2.76 -2.86
N SER A 199 25.41 -2.74 -3.06
CA SER A 199 24.59 -3.86 -3.51
C SER A 199 23.64 -3.41 -4.62
N PHE A 200 23.21 -4.36 -5.43
CA PHE A 200 22.25 -4.16 -6.50
C PHE A 200 21.23 -5.29 -6.44
N GLY A 201 19.97 -4.98 -6.72
CA GLY A 201 18.91 -5.98 -6.67
C GLY A 201 17.64 -5.50 -7.32
N ALA A 202 16.66 -6.40 -7.35
CA ALA A 202 15.32 -6.10 -7.81
C ALA A 202 14.31 -6.90 -6.99
N THR A 203 13.10 -6.37 -6.84
CA THR A 203 12.03 -7.02 -6.09
C THR A 203 10.68 -6.70 -6.72
N VAL A 204 9.75 -7.65 -6.64
CA VAL A 204 8.33 -7.45 -6.95
C VAL A 204 7.44 -7.49 -5.71
N ARG A 205 8.04 -7.64 -4.53
CA ARG A 205 7.34 -7.94 -3.27
C ARG A 205 6.49 -6.79 -2.74
N GLN A 206 6.75 -5.58 -3.22
CA GLN A 206 5.98 -4.38 -2.88
C GLN A 206 4.68 -4.26 -3.69
N SER A 207 4.37 -5.22 -4.57
CA SER A 207 3.08 -5.31 -5.27
C SER A 207 1.93 -5.42 -4.28
N LEU A 208 0.79 -4.80 -4.60
CA LEU A 208 -0.40 -4.76 -3.74
C LEU A 208 -1.60 -5.41 -4.43
N LEU A 209 -2.42 -6.09 -3.64
CA LEU A 209 -3.73 -6.61 -4.02
C LEU A 209 -4.78 -6.10 -3.05
N GLY A 210 -5.87 -5.53 -3.57
CA GLY A 210 -6.97 -4.97 -2.80
C GLY A 210 -8.32 -5.55 -3.24
N LEU A 211 -9.17 -5.88 -2.29
CA LEU A 211 -10.55 -6.29 -2.51
C LEU A 211 -11.48 -5.37 -1.74
N GLU A 212 -12.33 -4.66 -2.48
CA GLU A 212 -13.38 -3.83 -1.90
C GLU A 212 -14.73 -4.52 -2.07
N VAL A 213 -15.49 -4.58 -0.98
CA VAL A 213 -16.81 -5.19 -0.93
C VAL A 213 -17.84 -4.11 -0.61
N PHE A 214 -18.81 -3.93 -1.48
CA PHE A 214 -19.92 -2.98 -1.29
C PHE A 214 -21.15 -3.74 -0.86
N GLY A 215 -21.64 -3.45 0.35
CA GLY A 215 -22.82 -4.07 0.91
C GLY A 215 -24.08 -3.22 0.77
N PRO A 216 -25.25 -3.78 1.16
CA PRO A 216 -26.49 -3.03 1.19
C PRO A 216 -26.43 -1.89 2.22
N ALA A 217 -27.38 -0.96 2.14
CA ALA A 217 -27.58 0.01 3.21
C ALA A 217 -28.16 -0.68 4.46
N LEU A 218 -27.56 -0.45 5.62
CA LEU A 218 -28.04 -0.95 6.92
C LEU A 218 -28.40 0.24 7.80
N SER A 219 -29.67 0.36 8.19
CA SER A 219 -30.16 1.46 9.05
C SER A 219 -29.73 2.86 8.58
N GLY A 220 -29.78 3.10 7.27
CA GLY A 220 -29.38 4.36 6.63
C GLY A 220 -27.87 4.54 6.41
N ALA A 221 -27.03 3.63 6.89
CA ALA A 221 -25.59 3.61 6.62
C ALA A 221 -25.29 2.86 5.33
N LYS A 222 -24.42 3.40 4.47
CA LYS A 222 -23.80 2.61 3.40
C LYS A 222 -22.74 1.72 4.03
N THR A 223 -22.74 0.43 3.70
CA THR A 223 -21.74 -0.50 4.21
C THR A 223 -20.71 -0.83 3.15
N ARG A 224 -19.44 -0.84 3.55
CA ARG A 224 -18.34 -1.32 2.70
C ARG A 224 -17.27 -2.02 3.53
N GLY A 225 -16.55 -2.92 2.90
CA GLY A 225 -15.33 -3.52 3.44
C GLY A 225 -14.17 -3.33 2.47
N ASP A 226 -12.97 -3.23 3.00
CA ASP A 226 -11.72 -3.17 2.25
C ASP A 226 -10.71 -4.14 2.88
N ILE A 227 -9.99 -4.89 2.05
CA ILE A 227 -8.88 -5.71 2.49
C ILE A 227 -7.71 -5.58 1.50
N GLN A 228 -6.51 -5.35 2.02
CA GLN A 228 -5.31 -5.16 1.23
C GLN A 228 -4.18 -6.11 1.68
N PHE A 229 -3.50 -6.68 0.71
CA PHE A 229 -2.36 -7.58 0.87
C PHE A 229 -1.12 -7.06 0.13
N ASP A 230 0.05 -7.47 0.59
CA ASP A 230 1.32 -7.42 -0.16
C ASP A 230 2.10 -8.73 -0.03
N PHE A 231 3.27 -8.80 -0.67
CA PHE A 231 4.17 -9.96 -0.63
C PHE A 231 5.44 -9.69 0.21
N PHE A 232 5.34 -8.73 1.13
CA PHE A 232 6.44 -8.25 1.97
C PHE A 232 6.38 -8.80 3.41
N GLY A 233 5.76 -9.98 3.59
CA GLY A 233 5.60 -10.67 4.89
C GLY A 233 6.86 -11.34 5.45
N GLY A 234 8.00 -11.20 4.77
CA GLY A 234 9.24 -11.89 5.09
C GLY A 234 9.66 -12.88 3.99
N PHE A 235 10.47 -13.86 4.38
CA PHE A 235 11.03 -14.88 3.50
C PHE A 235 10.90 -16.27 4.14
N PRO A 236 10.59 -17.31 3.36
CA PRO A 236 10.65 -18.68 3.84
C PRO A 236 12.12 -19.13 4.01
N GLU A 237 12.37 -20.07 4.93
CA GLU A 237 13.68 -20.71 5.12
C GLU A 237 13.94 -21.78 4.04
N THR A 238 14.14 -21.34 2.79
CA THR A 238 14.45 -22.21 1.64
C THR A 238 15.57 -21.62 0.78
N LEU A 239 16.17 -22.44 -0.09
CA LEU A 239 17.10 -21.93 -1.12
C LEU A 239 16.41 -20.86 -1.95
N ASP A 240 17.12 -19.76 -2.23
CA ASP A 240 16.65 -18.58 -2.96
C ASP A 240 15.33 -17.96 -2.45
N GLY A 241 14.99 -18.19 -1.17
CA GLY A 241 13.74 -17.73 -0.54
C GLY A 241 13.51 -16.21 -0.58
N VAL A 242 14.55 -15.42 -0.85
CA VAL A 242 14.46 -13.97 -1.07
C VAL A 242 13.53 -13.58 -2.24
N THR A 243 13.30 -14.49 -3.19
CA THR A 243 12.41 -14.26 -4.33
C THR A 243 10.97 -14.73 -4.12
N ALA A 244 10.70 -15.54 -3.08
CA ALA A 244 9.41 -16.19 -2.90
C ALA A 244 8.29 -15.22 -2.47
N GLY A 245 8.59 -14.28 -1.58
CA GLY A 245 7.64 -13.29 -1.05
C GLY A 245 6.49 -13.89 -0.25
N LEU A 246 6.49 -13.74 1.08
CA LEU A 246 5.37 -14.18 1.91
C LEU A 246 4.22 -13.16 1.86
N VAL A 247 2.99 -13.65 1.65
CA VAL A 247 1.78 -12.81 1.68
C VAL A 247 1.59 -12.24 3.07
N ARG A 248 1.29 -10.93 3.14
CA ARG A 248 1.02 -10.21 4.38
C ARG A 248 -0.25 -9.39 4.26
N LEU A 249 -1.10 -9.50 5.28
CA LEU A 249 -2.25 -8.64 5.48
C LEU A 249 -1.79 -7.25 5.92
N ARG A 250 -2.18 -6.20 5.18
CA ARG A 250 -1.89 -4.81 5.52
C ARG A 250 -3.07 -4.16 6.23
N THR A 251 -4.18 -4.05 5.52
CA THR A 251 -5.43 -3.46 6.03
C THR A 251 -6.58 -4.44 5.86
N ALA A 252 -7.54 -4.39 6.78
CA ALA A 252 -8.81 -5.09 6.69
C ALA A 252 -9.82 -4.28 7.49
N THR A 253 -10.70 -3.54 6.82
CA THR A 253 -11.62 -2.60 7.47
C THR A 253 -13.06 -2.81 7.02
N VAL A 254 -13.99 -2.50 7.92
CA VAL A 254 -15.44 -2.43 7.66
C VAL A 254 -15.90 -1.03 8.03
N HIS A 255 -16.69 -0.42 7.15
CA HIS A 255 -17.19 0.94 7.28
C HIS A 255 -18.72 0.95 7.28
N PHE A 256 -19.28 1.79 8.15
CA PHE A 256 -20.69 2.16 8.16
C PHE A 256 -20.78 3.67 7.99
N ASP A 257 -21.19 4.11 6.82
CA ASP A 257 -21.15 5.51 6.40
C ASP A 257 -22.56 6.13 6.33
N TRP A 258 -22.88 7.01 7.27
CA TRP A 258 -24.03 7.93 7.20
C TRP A 258 -23.61 9.28 6.59
N ALA A 259 -24.57 10.19 6.40
CA ALA A 259 -24.32 11.48 5.77
C ALA A 259 -23.22 12.35 6.44
N ARG A 260 -23.09 12.28 7.77
CA ARG A 260 -22.13 13.10 8.55
C ARG A 260 -21.29 12.30 9.54
N THR A 261 -21.54 11.00 9.63
CA THR A 261 -20.89 10.13 10.61
C THR A 261 -20.44 8.86 9.91
N SER A 262 -19.23 8.42 10.22
CA SER A 262 -18.71 7.13 9.76
C SER A 262 -18.25 6.34 10.99
N ILE A 263 -18.46 5.03 10.98
CA ILE A 263 -17.84 4.11 11.92
C ILE A 263 -16.91 3.21 11.11
N VAL A 264 -15.66 3.09 11.56
CA VAL A 264 -14.65 2.24 10.92
C VAL A 264 -14.11 1.26 11.95
N ALA A 265 -14.10 -0.03 11.62
CA ALA A 265 -13.59 -1.08 12.47
C ALA A 265 -12.69 -2.02 11.67
N GLY A 266 -11.55 -2.41 12.23
CA GLY A 266 -10.61 -3.34 11.60
C GLY A 266 -9.16 -2.91 11.72
N GLN A 267 -8.27 -3.49 10.93
CA GLN A 267 -6.85 -3.15 10.92
C GLN A 267 -6.58 -2.05 9.88
N ASP A 268 -6.04 -0.92 10.33
CA ASP A 268 -5.78 0.26 9.51
C ASP A 268 -4.59 1.07 10.06
N THR A 269 -4.12 2.09 9.33
CA THR A 269 -3.09 3.03 9.81
C THR A 269 -3.59 3.89 10.98
N PRO A 270 -2.70 4.53 11.76
CA PRO A 270 -3.10 5.41 12.85
C PRO A 270 -3.90 6.62 12.33
N PHE A 271 -5.21 6.69 12.61
CA PHE A 271 -6.06 7.79 12.14
C PHE A 271 -5.66 9.17 12.68
N PHE A 272 -4.87 9.22 13.76
CA PHE A 272 -4.33 10.45 14.34
C PHE A 272 -2.97 10.88 13.73
N SER A 273 -2.45 10.12 12.75
CA SER A 273 -1.27 10.44 11.92
C SER A 273 -1.54 9.91 10.50
N PRO A 274 -2.47 10.53 9.76
CA PRO A 274 -3.09 9.92 8.58
C PRO A 274 -2.29 10.07 7.28
N LEU A 275 -1.25 10.90 7.23
CA LEU A 275 -0.53 11.24 6.01
C LEU A 275 0.72 10.38 5.83
N SER A 276 1.20 10.29 4.60
CA SER A 276 2.51 9.71 4.29
C SER A 276 3.09 10.33 3.02
N PRO A 277 4.43 10.47 2.92
CA PRO A 277 5.08 10.94 1.70
C PRO A 277 4.80 10.00 0.51
N THR A 278 4.76 10.56 -0.69
CA THR A 278 4.50 9.81 -1.93
C THR A 278 5.80 9.18 -2.45
N SER A 279 5.85 7.84 -2.51
CA SER A 279 6.97 7.08 -3.06
C SER A 279 6.53 5.71 -3.55
N LEU A 280 6.82 5.37 -4.82
CA LEU A 280 6.66 4.00 -5.33
C LEU A 280 7.76 3.05 -4.84
N ALA A 281 8.90 3.57 -4.39
CA ALA A 281 9.94 2.76 -3.75
C ALA A 281 9.58 2.36 -2.30
N SER A 282 8.48 2.87 -1.77
CA SER A 282 7.98 2.60 -0.42
C SER A 282 6.48 2.37 -0.40
N LEU A 283 6.05 1.31 -1.08
CA LEU A 283 4.70 0.78 -0.93
C LEU A 283 4.62 -0.26 0.19
N ALA A 284 5.66 -1.08 0.38
CA ALA A 284 5.66 -2.13 1.43
C ALA A 284 5.59 -1.55 2.86
N TYR A 285 6.21 -0.41 3.11
CA TYR A 285 5.99 0.39 4.31
C TYR A 285 5.78 1.84 3.90
N PRO A 286 4.98 2.64 4.65
CA PRO A 286 4.86 4.06 4.38
C PRO A 286 6.23 4.74 4.28
N ALA A 287 6.40 5.65 3.33
CA ALA A 287 7.65 6.37 3.17
C ALA A 287 8.04 7.09 4.48
N LEU A 288 9.34 7.09 4.80
CA LEU A 288 9.88 7.64 6.05
C LEU A 288 9.39 6.94 7.33
N SER A 289 8.89 5.70 7.22
CA SER A 289 8.76 4.78 8.38
C SER A 289 10.09 4.70 9.14
N TYR A 290 10.04 4.79 10.48
CA TYR A 290 11.21 4.91 11.35
C TYR A 290 12.10 6.15 11.13
N SER A 291 11.69 7.09 10.27
CA SER A 291 12.32 8.40 10.04
C SER A 291 11.26 9.49 10.15
N GLY A 292 10.46 9.45 11.22
CA GLY A 292 9.52 10.51 11.57
C GLY A 292 8.07 10.29 11.14
N ASN A 293 7.79 9.35 10.24
CA ASN A 293 6.41 8.97 9.93
C ASN A 293 5.91 7.97 10.98
N LEU A 294 4.85 8.31 11.72
CA LEU A 294 4.18 7.35 12.61
C LEU A 294 3.37 6.39 11.76
N TRP A 295 3.55 5.11 12.01
CA TRP A 295 2.93 4.08 11.21
C TRP A 295 2.81 2.83 12.06
N THR A 296 1.78 2.04 11.83
CA THR A 296 1.67 0.61 12.14
C THR A 296 0.22 0.27 11.84
N TRP A 297 -0.02 -0.74 11.01
CA TRP A 297 -1.38 -1.22 10.83
C TRP A 297 -1.86 -1.88 12.11
N THR A 298 -2.84 -1.27 12.73
CA THR A 298 -3.28 -1.60 14.08
C THR A 298 -4.77 -1.91 14.05
N PRO A 299 -5.22 -3.03 14.64
CA PRO A 299 -6.63 -3.26 14.89
C PRO A 299 -7.21 -2.10 15.70
N GLN A 300 -8.29 -1.50 15.19
CA GLN A 300 -8.88 -0.29 15.74
C GLN A 300 -10.38 -0.22 15.47
N PHE A 301 -11.06 0.59 16.29
CA PHE A 301 -12.44 1.01 16.12
C PHE A 301 -12.49 2.52 16.28
N ARG A 302 -12.99 3.24 15.29
CA ARG A 302 -13.10 4.71 15.32
C ARG A 302 -14.44 5.20 14.82
N VAL A 303 -14.87 6.33 15.38
CA VAL A 303 -16.01 7.11 14.93
C VAL A 303 -15.50 8.43 14.37
N GLU A 304 -15.99 8.78 13.19
CA GLU A 304 -15.69 10.02 12.49
C GLU A 304 -16.95 10.88 12.42
N ARG A 305 -16.83 12.18 12.68
CA ARG A 305 -17.91 13.16 12.59
C ARG A 305 -17.48 14.34 11.75
N ARG A 306 -18.21 14.59 10.66
CA ARG A 306 -18.01 15.74 9.76
C ARG A 306 -18.99 16.85 10.12
N LEU A 307 -18.47 18.03 10.39
CA LEU A 307 -19.22 19.24 10.72
C LEU A 307 -18.92 20.30 9.66
N ALA A 308 -19.94 20.71 8.90
CA ALA A 308 -19.78 21.84 7.99
C ALA A 308 -19.80 23.15 8.81
N LEU A 309 -18.80 24.01 8.59
CA LEU A 309 -18.73 25.35 9.19
C LEU A 309 -19.30 26.40 8.23
N SER A 310 -18.99 26.26 6.93
CA SER A 310 -19.49 27.05 5.81
C SER A 310 -19.49 26.20 4.54
N ASP A 311 -19.83 26.78 3.39
CA ASP A 311 -19.79 26.07 2.10
C ASP A 311 -18.38 25.60 1.73
N ASP A 312 -17.35 26.35 2.14
CA ASP A 312 -15.94 26.08 1.84
C ASP A 312 -15.13 25.62 3.05
N SER A 313 -15.77 25.29 4.18
CA SER A 313 -15.05 24.91 5.40
C SER A 313 -15.75 23.83 6.20
N SER A 314 -14.95 22.89 6.73
CA SER A 314 -15.46 21.81 7.57
C SER A 314 -14.46 21.41 8.66
N ILE A 315 -14.98 20.78 9.71
CA ILE A 315 -14.22 20.09 10.73
C ILE A 315 -14.51 18.59 10.62
N LEU A 316 -13.45 17.80 10.69
CA LEU A 316 -13.51 16.36 10.92
C LEU A 316 -13.04 16.09 12.35
N ALA A 317 -13.89 15.48 13.16
CA ALA A 317 -13.54 15.00 14.50
C ALA A 317 -13.55 13.47 14.51
N GLU A 318 -12.49 12.87 15.02
CA GLU A 318 -12.25 11.44 15.03
C GLU A 318 -11.89 11.00 16.44
N GLY A 319 -12.47 9.89 16.88
CA GLY A 319 -12.20 9.32 18.20
C GLY A 319 -12.39 7.81 18.18
N GLY A 320 -11.49 7.09 18.85
CA GLY A 320 -11.48 5.64 18.77
C GLY A 320 -10.56 4.95 19.75
N ILE A 321 -10.59 3.63 19.68
CA ILE A 321 -9.73 2.73 20.43
C ILE A 321 -8.90 1.87 19.48
N LEU A 322 -7.71 1.47 19.92
CA LEU A 322 -6.78 0.64 19.15
C LEU A 322 -6.20 -0.47 20.02
N ASP A 323 -5.69 -1.52 19.39
CA ASP A 323 -4.79 -2.49 20.05
C ASP A 323 -3.55 -1.73 20.59
N PRO A 324 -3.21 -1.84 21.89
CA PRO A 324 -2.12 -1.07 22.50
C PRO A 324 -0.74 -1.62 22.12
N LEU A 325 -0.40 -1.65 20.84
CA LEU A 325 0.87 -2.18 20.36
C LEU A 325 2.05 -1.43 20.96
N THR A 326 3.11 -2.18 21.28
CA THR A 326 4.33 -1.63 21.89
C THR A 326 5.53 -1.64 20.95
N GLY A 327 5.43 -2.34 19.82
CA GLY A 327 6.54 -2.55 18.88
C GLY A 327 7.38 -3.77 19.22
N GLN A 328 7.01 -4.55 20.24
CA GLN A 328 7.66 -5.82 20.53
C GLN A 328 7.49 -6.82 19.37
N PRO A 329 8.53 -7.59 19.00
CA PRO A 329 8.35 -8.73 18.13
C PRO A 329 7.49 -9.81 18.83
N PRO A 330 6.79 -10.68 18.06
CA PRO A 330 6.06 -11.78 18.64
C PRO A 330 7.02 -12.74 19.37
N TYR A 331 6.64 -13.21 20.56
CA TYR A 331 7.46 -14.16 21.33
C TYR A 331 7.53 -15.56 20.69
N ASN A 332 6.59 -15.87 19.80
CA ASN A 332 6.47 -17.13 19.11
C ASN A 332 5.93 -16.87 17.68
N GLN A 333 6.43 -17.61 16.70
CA GLN A 333 6.05 -17.42 15.29
C GLN A 333 4.70 -18.06 14.92
N SER A 334 4.22 -19.02 15.72
CA SER A 334 2.99 -19.79 15.47
C SER A 334 1.83 -19.40 16.37
N TYR A 335 2.11 -18.86 17.57
CA TYR A 335 1.10 -18.51 18.56
C TYR A 335 1.18 -17.04 18.97
N ARG A 336 0.02 -16.36 19.04
CA ARG A 336 -0.08 -15.03 19.62
C ARG A 336 -0.15 -15.12 21.14
N LEU A 337 0.83 -14.52 21.81
CA LEU A 337 0.87 -14.34 23.27
C LEU A 337 0.81 -12.85 23.60
N PRO A 338 0.15 -12.46 24.72
CA PRO A 338 0.00 -11.05 25.04
C PRO A 338 1.35 -10.39 25.36
N GLN A 339 1.59 -9.27 24.68
CA GLN A 339 2.70 -8.33 24.86
C GLN A 339 2.37 -7.29 25.95
N ALA A 340 3.33 -6.43 26.28
CA ALA A 340 3.20 -5.55 27.44
C ALA A 340 1.97 -4.63 27.38
N GLY A 341 1.63 -4.11 26.19
CA GLY A 341 0.42 -3.30 26.00
C GLY A 341 -0.87 -4.09 26.25
N GLU A 342 -1.01 -5.25 25.63
CA GLU A 342 -2.19 -6.13 25.81
C GLU A 342 -2.32 -6.62 27.26
N ARG A 343 -1.20 -6.89 27.94
CA ARG A 343 -1.15 -7.25 29.37
C ARG A 343 -1.62 -6.13 30.31
N SER A 344 -1.80 -4.90 29.82
CA SER A 344 -2.42 -3.83 30.61
C SER A 344 -3.92 -4.04 30.82
N GLY A 345 -4.56 -4.89 30.00
CA GLY A 345 -6.00 -5.14 30.06
C GLY A 345 -6.86 -3.97 29.56
N GLN A 346 -6.27 -2.98 28.88
CA GLN A 346 -6.98 -1.83 28.34
C GLN A 346 -6.60 -1.59 26.88
N PRO A 347 -7.52 -1.09 26.04
CA PRO A 347 -7.14 -0.63 24.71
C PRO A 347 -6.31 0.65 24.79
N ALA A 348 -5.67 1.01 23.68
CA ALA A 348 -5.24 2.37 23.45
C ALA A 348 -6.42 3.26 23.06
N TYR A 349 -6.32 4.55 23.34
CA TYR A 349 -7.30 5.57 22.99
C TYR A 349 -6.63 6.62 22.11
N ALA A 350 -7.33 7.08 21.08
CA ALA A 350 -6.84 8.17 20.26
C ALA A 350 -7.95 9.08 19.77
N THR A 351 -7.57 10.31 19.45
CA THR A 351 -8.46 11.34 18.91
C THR A 351 -7.71 12.17 17.88
N ARG A 352 -8.43 12.69 16.91
CA ARG A 352 -7.93 13.70 15.98
C ARG A 352 -9.01 14.71 15.64
N VAL A 353 -8.63 15.97 15.50
CA VAL A 353 -9.49 17.02 14.96
C VAL A 353 -8.76 17.66 13.81
N ALA A 354 -9.42 17.76 12.66
CA ALA A 354 -8.89 18.41 11.47
C ALA A 354 -9.85 19.47 10.97
N TRP A 355 -9.27 20.58 10.54
CA TRP A 355 -9.97 21.65 9.86
C TRP A 355 -9.58 21.64 8.39
N THR A 356 -10.58 21.69 7.53
CA THR A 356 -10.41 21.76 6.08
C THR A 356 -11.04 23.03 5.53
N HIS A 357 -10.35 23.69 4.61
CA HIS A 357 -10.83 24.88 3.92
C HIS A 357 -10.46 24.87 2.42
N GLY A 358 -11.33 25.36 1.57
CA GLY A 358 -11.02 25.52 0.14
C GLY A 358 -9.98 26.61 -0.12
N ALA A 359 -8.84 26.26 -0.71
CA ALA A 359 -7.81 27.21 -1.14
C ALA A 359 -7.22 26.80 -2.50
N PHE A 360 -7.08 27.75 -3.43
CA PHE A 360 -6.59 27.48 -4.79
C PHE A 360 -7.36 26.37 -5.55
N GLY A 361 -8.66 26.23 -5.28
CA GLY A 361 -9.48 25.16 -5.86
C GLY A 361 -9.15 23.76 -5.34
N ARG A 362 -8.45 23.65 -4.21
CA ARG A 362 -8.06 22.40 -3.55
C ARG A 362 -8.34 22.49 -2.04
N PRO A 363 -8.56 21.35 -1.36
CA PRO A 363 -8.69 21.37 0.09
C PRO A 363 -7.31 21.65 0.73
N LEU A 364 -7.27 22.64 1.61
CA LEU A 364 -6.23 22.84 2.60
C LEU A 364 -6.69 22.17 3.89
N THR A 365 -5.85 21.34 4.50
CA THR A 365 -6.17 20.65 5.76
C THR A 365 -5.07 20.85 6.79
N VAL A 366 -5.46 21.11 8.04
CA VAL A 366 -4.56 21.08 9.21
C VAL A 366 -5.25 20.28 10.30
N GLY A 367 -4.52 19.35 10.92
CA GLY A 367 -5.03 18.48 11.97
C GLY A 367 -4.12 18.41 13.19
N ALA A 368 -4.73 18.08 14.32
CA ALA A 368 -4.03 17.78 15.56
C ALA A 368 -4.65 16.55 16.21
N GLY A 369 -3.80 15.69 16.79
CA GLY A 369 -4.21 14.42 17.36
C GLY A 369 -3.50 14.08 18.66
N GLY A 370 -4.04 13.05 19.32
CA GLY A 370 -3.53 12.53 20.57
C GLY A 370 -3.73 11.02 20.66
N TYR A 371 -2.82 10.37 21.36
CA TYR A 371 -2.82 8.93 21.62
C TYR A 371 -2.44 8.67 23.08
N TYR A 372 -3.09 7.70 23.72
CA TYR A 372 -2.75 7.21 25.05
C TYR A 372 -2.93 5.69 25.13
N ALA A 373 -2.00 5.00 25.77
CA ALA A 373 -2.12 3.59 26.11
C ALA A 373 -1.36 3.27 27.39
N ARG A 374 -1.64 2.12 28.00
CA ARG A 374 -0.88 1.60 29.13
C ARG A 374 -0.13 0.34 28.73
N GLN A 375 1.07 0.18 29.28
CA GLN A 375 1.90 -1.00 29.08
C GLN A 375 2.24 -1.62 30.44
N ASN A 376 2.11 -2.93 30.55
CA ASN A 376 2.43 -3.72 31.74
C ASN A 376 3.62 -4.65 31.44
N TRP A 377 4.76 -4.35 32.03
CA TRP A 377 6.03 -5.06 31.86
C TRP A 377 6.27 -6.12 32.94
N GLY A 378 5.24 -6.53 33.68
CA GLY A 378 5.33 -7.53 34.76
C GLY A 378 5.97 -6.98 36.04
N PHE A 379 5.86 -7.75 37.13
CA PHE A 379 6.34 -7.36 38.48
C PHE A 379 5.85 -5.97 38.93
N GLY A 380 4.63 -5.58 38.55
CA GLY A 380 4.04 -4.28 38.88
C GLY A 380 4.63 -3.09 38.10
N ARG A 381 5.47 -3.33 37.09
CA ARG A 381 6.10 -2.27 36.29
C ARG A 381 5.16 -1.82 35.17
N THR A 382 4.58 -0.64 35.30
CA THR A 382 3.69 -0.06 34.30
C THR A 382 4.29 1.20 33.66
N VAL A 383 4.11 1.35 32.35
CA VAL A 383 4.53 2.54 31.59
C VAL A 383 3.35 3.07 30.80
N ASP A 384 3.03 4.34 30.97
CA ASP A 384 2.04 5.02 30.12
C ASP A 384 2.69 5.48 28.82
N ALA A 385 2.10 5.08 27.70
CA ALA A 385 2.43 5.54 26.37
C ALA A 385 1.53 6.70 25.98
N TRP A 386 2.09 7.73 25.35
CA TRP A 386 1.31 8.85 24.82
C TRP A 386 1.98 9.46 23.58
N ALA A 387 1.19 10.03 22.68
CA ALA A 387 1.66 10.91 21.62
C ALA A 387 0.75 12.12 21.47
N ALA A 388 1.34 13.25 21.09
CA ALA A 388 0.66 14.39 20.49
C ALA A 388 1.16 14.52 19.05
N THR A 389 0.24 14.70 18.10
CA THR A 389 0.52 14.77 16.67
C THR A 389 -0.05 16.04 16.06
N THR A 390 0.54 16.48 14.96
CA THR A 390 0.01 17.55 14.11
C THR A 390 0.32 17.20 12.67
N ASP A 391 -0.65 17.42 11.78
CA ASP A 391 -0.56 17.12 10.37
C ASP A 391 -1.03 18.30 9.52
N TRP A 392 -0.50 18.43 8.32
CA TRP A 392 -0.91 19.45 7.36
C TRP A 392 -0.83 18.94 5.92
N ASP A 393 -1.78 19.38 5.09
CA ASP A 393 -1.77 19.26 3.64
C ASP A 393 -2.22 20.59 3.04
N LEU A 394 -1.26 21.35 2.51
CA LEU A 394 -1.41 22.74 2.13
C LEU A 394 -1.20 22.89 0.62
N PRO A 395 -2.24 23.21 -0.17
CA PRO A 395 -2.05 23.66 -1.54
C PRO A 395 -1.38 25.05 -1.51
N LEU A 396 -0.13 25.15 -1.96
CA LEU A 396 0.60 26.43 -2.02
C LEU A 396 0.31 27.19 -3.32
N SER A 397 -0.01 26.47 -4.38
CA SER A 397 -0.45 26.99 -5.68
C SER A 397 -1.11 25.87 -6.50
N ARG A 398 -1.46 26.14 -7.76
CA ARG A 398 -1.91 25.09 -8.70
C ARG A 398 -0.86 24.01 -8.98
N TRP A 399 0.43 24.29 -8.75
CA TRP A 399 1.52 23.36 -9.06
C TRP A 399 2.21 22.80 -7.81
N PHE A 400 2.18 23.51 -6.69
CA PHE A 400 2.91 23.15 -5.49
C PHE A 400 1.96 22.80 -4.34
N SER A 401 2.27 21.73 -3.60
CA SER A 401 1.64 21.40 -2.34
C SER A 401 2.69 21.02 -1.29
N LEU A 402 2.43 21.38 -0.04
CA LEU A 402 3.27 21.07 1.11
C LEU A 402 2.47 20.21 2.08
N SER A 403 2.99 19.04 2.41
CA SER A 403 2.37 18.10 3.34
C SER A 403 3.36 17.64 4.39
N GLY A 404 2.90 17.26 5.57
CA GLY A 404 3.80 16.77 6.61
C GLY A 404 3.09 16.41 7.90
N GLU A 405 3.86 15.80 8.79
CA GLU A 405 3.42 15.44 10.14
C GLU A 405 4.54 15.66 11.14
N LEU A 406 4.16 16.01 12.37
CA LEU A 406 5.05 16.08 13.53
C LEU A 406 4.44 15.30 14.68
N TYR A 407 5.30 14.72 15.51
CA TYR A 407 4.88 14.11 16.75
C TYR A 407 5.87 14.36 17.89
N ARG A 408 5.33 14.30 19.11
CA ARG A 408 6.06 14.13 20.36
C ARG A 408 5.38 13.05 21.16
N GLY A 409 6.13 12.10 21.69
CA GLY A 409 5.53 11.06 22.53
C GLY A 409 6.50 10.26 23.38
N ARG A 410 5.95 9.41 24.25
CA ARG A 410 6.70 8.50 25.10
C ARG A 410 6.16 7.10 24.94
N ALA A 411 7.03 6.11 24.88
CA ALA A 411 6.69 4.69 24.79
C ALA A 411 5.76 4.34 23.62
N ILE A 412 6.02 4.96 22.46
CA ILE A 412 5.21 4.83 21.24
C ILE A 412 5.93 4.01 20.16
N GLY A 413 6.72 3.01 20.57
CA GLY A 413 7.39 2.09 19.66
C GLY A 413 6.43 1.31 18.77
N GLY A 414 5.23 1.02 19.26
CA GLY A 414 4.17 0.38 18.47
C GLY A 414 3.54 1.25 17.40
N LEU A 415 3.91 2.53 17.34
CA LEU A 415 3.58 3.46 16.26
C LEU A 415 4.80 3.73 15.35
N GLY A 416 5.86 2.91 15.45
CA GLY A 416 7.07 3.05 14.65
C GLY A 416 8.05 4.12 15.13
N ALA A 417 7.75 4.87 16.20
CA ALA A 417 8.65 5.88 16.77
C ALA A 417 9.77 5.24 17.62
N GLY A 418 10.85 5.99 17.86
CA GLY A 418 12.00 5.50 18.63
C GLY A 418 12.66 4.27 18.01
N GLY A 419 12.54 4.10 16.69
CA GLY A 419 12.96 2.90 15.95
C GLY A 419 12.19 1.63 16.32
N GLY A 420 10.94 1.75 16.75
CA GLY A 420 10.10 0.63 17.19
C GLY A 420 10.18 0.30 18.68
N ARG A 421 10.92 1.10 19.47
CA ARG A 421 11.13 0.87 20.91
C ARG A 421 10.20 1.74 21.75
N SER A 422 9.43 1.09 22.62
CA SER A 422 8.63 1.77 23.65
C SER A 422 9.42 2.00 24.93
N VAL A 423 10.35 1.12 25.26
CA VAL A 423 11.01 1.13 26.57
C VAL A 423 12.47 0.70 26.51
N LEU A 424 13.21 1.14 27.51
CA LEU A 424 14.55 0.68 27.86
C LEU A 424 14.51 -0.07 29.20
N PHE A 425 15.38 -1.06 29.35
CA PHE A 425 15.54 -1.86 30.56
C PHE A 425 16.94 -1.68 31.14
N SER A 426 17.04 -1.73 32.46
CA SER A 426 18.34 -1.74 33.16
C SER A 426 19.02 -3.11 33.19
N GLY A 427 18.33 -4.16 32.71
CA GLY A 427 18.74 -5.56 32.81
C GLY A 427 17.66 -6.50 32.28
N GLN A 428 17.76 -7.78 32.62
CA GLN A 428 16.84 -8.80 32.13
C GLN A 428 15.42 -8.61 32.70
N LEU A 429 14.41 -8.64 31.84
CA LEU A 429 13.02 -8.41 32.23
C LEU A 429 12.46 -9.43 33.23
N SER A 430 13.00 -10.65 33.29
CA SER A 430 12.59 -11.68 34.26
C SER A 430 13.06 -11.41 35.69
N ASP A 431 14.02 -10.49 35.87
CA ASP A 431 14.45 -10.05 37.20
C ASP A 431 13.45 -8.98 37.73
N PRO A 432 12.83 -9.21 38.91
CA PRO A 432 11.96 -8.21 39.54
C PRO A 432 12.67 -6.88 39.85
N ALA A 433 13.99 -6.88 40.03
CA ALA A 433 14.78 -5.67 40.30
C ALA A 433 15.02 -4.80 39.04
N THR A 434 14.76 -5.33 37.84
CA THR A 434 14.96 -4.58 36.60
C THR A 434 14.01 -3.38 36.50
N SER A 435 14.59 -2.21 36.26
CA SER A 435 13.87 -0.98 35.98
C SER A 435 13.45 -0.90 34.52
N VAL A 436 12.25 -0.36 34.27
CA VAL A 436 11.70 -0.14 32.92
C VAL A 436 11.45 1.35 32.73
N LEU A 437 12.04 1.93 31.70
CA LEU A 437 11.91 3.35 31.35
C LEU A 437 11.15 3.49 30.04
N GLY A 438 10.07 4.28 30.03
CA GLY A 438 9.41 4.68 28.78
C GLY A 438 10.29 5.62 27.96
N LEU A 439 10.58 5.26 26.71
CA LEU A 439 11.45 6.02 25.82
C LEU A 439 10.73 7.24 25.26
N ASN A 440 11.24 8.44 25.53
CA ASN A 440 10.77 9.65 24.89
C ASN A 440 11.31 9.72 23.46
N SER A 441 10.44 10.07 22.51
CA SER A 441 10.81 10.41 21.14
C SER A 441 10.07 11.65 20.65
N ALA A 442 10.68 12.34 19.70
CA ALA A 442 10.05 13.33 18.84
C ALA A 442 10.48 13.07 17.39
N GLY A 443 9.63 13.45 16.46
CA GLY A 443 9.95 13.26 15.05
C GLY A 443 8.89 13.85 14.15
N GLY A 444 9.07 13.61 12.87
CA GLY A 444 8.16 14.07 11.85
C GLY A 444 8.80 14.11 10.49
N TRP A 445 8.00 14.50 9.51
CA TRP A 445 8.44 14.62 8.13
C TRP A 445 7.71 15.75 7.42
N THR A 446 8.29 16.21 6.33
CA THR A 446 7.65 17.15 5.41
C THR A 446 7.98 16.78 3.97
N GLN A 447 7.04 17.02 3.08
CA GLN A 447 7.16 16.79 1.65
C GLN A 447 6.67 18.01 0.87
N LEU A 448 7.53 18.50 -0.03
CA LEU A 448 7.14 19.41 -1.10
C LEU A 448 6.86 18.60 -2.36
N LYS A 449 5.66 18.76 -2.92
CA LYS A 449 5.24 18.15 -4.18
C LYS A 449 5.10 19.23 -5.24
N PHE A 450 5.65 18.95 -6.42
CA PHE A 450 5.53 19.76 -7.62
C PHE A 450 4.85 18.95 -8.74
N LYS A 451 3.68 19.41 -9.19
CA LYS A 451 2.86 18.77 -10.22
C LYS A 451 2.65 19.74 -11.40
N PRO A 452 3.58 19.80 -12.37
CA PRO A 452 3.47 20.70 -13.52
C PRO A 452 2.32 20.31 -14.47
N VAL A 453 2.04 19.01 -14.59
CA VAL A 453 0.97 18.44 -15.41
C VAL A 453 0.35 17.24 -14.68
N GLU A 454 -0.83 16.78 -15.10
CA GLU A 454 -1.54 15.70 -14.39
C GLU A 454 -0.77 14.37 -14.33
N ARG A 455 0.03 14.09 -15.37
CA ARG A 455 0.77 12.83 -15.54
C ARG A 455 2.16 12.83 -14.93
N LEU A 456 2.63 13.94 -14.38
CA LEU A 456 4.00 14.05 -13.87
C LEU A 456 4.00 14.77 -12.52
N GLU A 457 4.60 14.14 -11.52
CA GLU A 457 4.86 14.76 -10.24
C GLU A 457 6.30 14.52 -9.79
N PHE A 458 6.82 15.49 -9.04
CA PHE A 458 8.11 15.42 -8.36
C PHE A 458 7.89 15.65 -6.88
N ASN A 459 8.55 14.84 -6.06
CA ASN A 459 8.43 14.90 -4.61
C ASN A 459 9.82 15.04 -4.00
N GLY A 460 9.96 15.97 -3.06
CA GLY A 460 11.12 16.06 -2.17
C GLY A 460 10.64 15.96 -0.73
N ALA A 461 11.14 14.97 0.01
CA ALA A 461 10.74 14.75 1.39
C ALA A 461 11.94 14.54 2.31
N PHE A 462 11.79 14.98 3.56
CA PHE A 462 12.75 14.77 4.63
C PHE A 462 11.98 14.40 5.90
N GLY A 463 12.53 13.46 6.67
CA GLY A 463 11.97 13.09 7.96
C GLY A 463 13.03 12.61 8.95
N GLU A 464 12.63 12.66 10.21
CA GLU A 464 13.49 12.33 11.35
C GLU A 464 12.70 11.67 12.48
N ASP A 465 13.30 10.63 13.08
CA ASP A 465 12.94 10.06 14.37
C ASP A 465 14.10 10.27 15.36
N TYR A 466 13.80 10.88 16.50
CA TYR A 466 14.76 11.22 17.53
C TYR A 466 14.29 10.74 18.92
N PRO A 467 14.65 9.50 19.30
CA PRO A 467 14.62 9.09 20.70
C PRO A 467 15.61 9.89 21.54
N PHE A 468 15.18 10.35 22.71
CA PHE A 468 15.92 11.35 23.48
C PHE A 468 17.21 10.76 24.06
N GLY A 469 18.33 11.43 23.80
CA GLY A 469 19.65 10.99 24.29
C GLY A 469 19.74 10.86 25.82
N SER A 470 18.97 11.69 26.56
CA SER A 470 18.88 11.61 28.03
C SER A 470 18.33 10.28 28.53
N ASP A 471 17.42 9.66 27.77
CA ASP A 471 16.82 8.38 28.12
C ASP A 471 17.74 7.23 27.73
N LEU A 472 18.37 7.33 26.55
CA LEU A 472 19.29 6.32 26.04
C LEU A 472 20.51 6.12 26.96
N GLY A 473 20.98 7.21 27.60
CA GLY A 473 22.07 7.18 28.59
C GLY A 473 21.62 6.94 30.03
N ARG A 474 20.35 6.60 30.28
CA ARG A 474 19.83 6.46 31.65
C ARG A 474 20.39 5.25 32.40
N PHE A 475 20.70 4.18 31.69
CA PHE A 475 21.29 2.96 32.25
C PHE A 475 22.72 2.79 31.73
N SER A 476 23.60 2.24 32.57
CA SER A 476 24.98 1.92 32.18
C SER A 476 25.03 0.87 31.06
N GLN A 477 24.06 -0.04 31.04
CA GLN A 477 23.83 -1.02 29.98
C GLN A 477 22.34 -1.03 29.63
N SER A 478 21.92 -0.07 28.80
CA SER A 478 20.54 -0.02 28.29
C SER A 478 20.24 -1.25 27.43
N GLN A 479 19.18 -1.97 27.76
CA GLN A 479 18.64 -3.06 26.96
C GLN A 479 17.26 -2.70 26.40
N SER A 480 16.85 -3.35 25.32
CA SER A 480 15.50 -3.30 24.78
C SER A 480 15.23 -4.60 24.02
N TYR A 481 14.01 -4.82 23.54
CA TYR A 481 13.64 -6.00 22.75
C TYR A 481 14.09 -5.94 21.28
N ILE A 482 14.63 -4.79 20.86
CA ILE A 482 15.41 -4.57 19.64
C ILE A 482 16.61 -3.69 20.01
N ASP A 483 17.39 -3.26 19.01
CA ASP A 483 18.63 -2.49 19.19
C ASP A 483 18.47 -1.26 20.10
N ALA A 484 18.96 -1.33 21.34
CA ALA A 484 18.85 -0.27 22.34
C ALA A 484 19.77 0.93 22.06
N SER A 485 20.71 0.80 21.12
CA SER A 485 21.72 1.82 20.85
C SER A 485 21.29 2.85 19.80
N LEU A 486 20.24 2.59 19.02
CA LEU A 486 19.75 3.51 18.00
C LEU A 486 19.34 4.86 18.63
N GLY A 487 19.95 5.95 18.19
CA GLY A 487 19.78 7.29 18.79
C GLY A 487 19.08 8.30 17.91
N ARG A 488 19.34 8.31 16.61
CA ARG A 488 18.66 9.19 15.65
C ARG A 488 18.59 8.51 14.30
N ASN A 489 17.45 8.59 13.64
CA ASN A 489 17.31 8.12 12.27
C ASN A 489 16.69 9.22 11.41
N GLN A 490 17.32 9.48 10.26
CA GLN A 490 16.91 10.52 9.33
C GLN A 490 16.94 9.94 7.93
N SER A 491 15.96 10.33 7.12
CA SER A 491 15.93 9.98 5.70
C SER A 491 15.45 11.16 4.88
N ALA A 492 16.07 11.34 3.72
CA ALA A 492 15.63 12.26 2.69
C ALA A 492 15.45 11.50 1.39
N PHE A 493 14.46 11.87 0.58
CA PHE A 493 14.39 11.39 -0.78
C PHE A 493 13.91 12.47 -1.73
N VAL A 494 14.29 12.31 -3.00
CA VAL A 494 13.69 13.00 -4.13
C VAL A 494 13.23 11.96 -5.14
N ASN A 495 12.02 12.11 -5.66
CA ASN A 495 11.53 11.24 -6.71
C ASN A 495 10.76 11.99 -7.80
N GLY A 496 10.65 11.36 -8.95
CA GLY A 496 9.73 11.72 -10.02
C GLY A 496 8.85 10.54 -10.35
N VAL A 497 7.53 10.76 -10.42
CA VAL A 497 6.54 9.76 -10.80
C VAL A 497 5.84 10.21 -12.08
N TYR A 498 5.88 9.35 -13.10
CA TYR A 498 5.32 9.61 -14.41
C TYR A 498 4.26 8.56 -14.77
N HIS A 499 3.05 9.03 -15.07
CA HIS A 499 1.94 8.20 -15.54
C HIS A 499 1.99 8.17 -17.07
N LEU A 500 2.67 7.17 -17.63
CA LEU A 500 2.79 7.01 -19.08
C LEU A 500 1.41 6.78 -19.72
N ARG A 501 0.56 6.02 -19.02
CA ARG A 501 -0.89 5.88 -19.27
C ARG A 501 -1.63 5.89 -17.93
N SER A 502 -2.96 5.84 -17.96
CA SER A 502 -3.78 5.81 -16.73
C SER A 502 -3.41 4.66 -15.78
N ASN A 503 -2.90 3.56 -16.32
CA ASN A 503 -2.57 2.34 -15.57
C ASN A 503 -1.09 1.99 -15.55
N LEU A 504 -0.21 2.77 -16.20
CA LEU A 504 1.22 2.46 -16.31
C LEU A 504 2.05 3.58 -15.69
N LEU A 505 2.78 3.23 -14.65
CA LEU A 505 3.55 4.13 -13.80
C LEU A 505 5.05 3.85 -13.97
N PHE A 506 5.83 4.92 -14.06
CA PHE A 506 7.28 4.89 -13.97
C PHE A 506 7.74 5.81 -12.85
N SER A 507 8.71 5.38 -12.05
CA SER A 507 9.31 6.23 -11.02
C SER A 507 10.82 6.11 -10.95
N LEU A 508 11.48 7.22 -10.65
CA LEU A 508 12.89 7.26 -10.28
C LEU A 508 12.99 7.94 -8.92
N GLU A 509 13.63 7.30 -7.94
CA GLU A 509 13.86 7.84 -6.61
C GLU A 509 15.34 7.75 -6.24
N TYR A 510 15.86 8.81 -5.62
CA TYR A 510 17.09 8.79 -4.86
C TYR A 510 16.77 9.05 -3.39
N ARG A 511 17.27 8.19 -2.51
CA ARG A 511 17.12 8.25 -1.07
C ARG A 511 18.47 8.27 -0.38
N ARG A 512 18.60 9.12 0.63
CA ARG A 512 19.75 9.19 1.52
C ARG A 512 19.30 8.90 2.95
N LEU A 513 19.99 7.98 3.61
CA LEU A 513 19.75 7.60 5.00
C LEU A 513 20.91 8.06 5.88
N TRP A 514 20.59 8.51 7.09
CA TRP A 514 21.54 8.79 8.16
C TRP A 514 21.04 8.19 9.46
N THR A 515 21.85 7.32 10.06
CA THR A 515 21.50 6.62 11.28
C THR A 515 22.63 6.78 12.28
N SER A 516 22.32 7.33 13.45
CA SER A 516 23.27 7.52 14.55
C SER A 516 22.91 6.58 15.69
N GLU A 517 23.90 5.85 16.20
CA GLU A 517 23.81 5.10 17.45
C GLU A 517 24.51 5.87 18.57
N VAL A 518 24.13 5.63 19.83
CA VAL A 518 24.58 6.40 21.01
C VAL A 518 26.10 6.39 21.16
N TYR A 519 26.75 5.27 20.84
CA TYR A 519 28.19 5.06 21.04
C TYR A 519 28.96 4.80 19.73
N ALA A 520 28.32 5.00 18.57
CA ALA A 520 28.94 4.70 17.28
C ALA A 520 28.96 5.92 16.36
N VAL A 521 29.81 5.83 15.33
CA VAL A 521 29.85 6.82 14.26
C VAL A 521 28.55 6.72 13.45
N ARG A 522 28.04 7.88 13.03
CA ARG A 522 26.89 7.98 12.14
C ARG A 522 27.11 7.14 10.87
N SER A 523 26.22 6.18 10.64
CA SER A 523 26.16 5.40 9.42
C SER A 523 25.33 6.13 8.36
N THR A 524 25.71 5.96 7.09
CA THR A 524 24.96 6.55 5.97
C THR A 524 24.85 5.58 4.83
N ALA A 525 23.73 5.63 4.10
CA ALA A 525 23.53 4.86 2.89
C ALA A 525 22.86 5.72 1.81
N ASP A 526 23.20 5.42 0.55
CA ASP A 526 22.55 5.96 -0.64
C ASP A 526 21.76 4.84 -1.30
N HIS A 527 20.53 5.12 -1.73
CA HIS A 527 19.68 4.16 -2.42
C HIS A 527 19.06 4.82 -3.64
N VAL A 528 19.28 4.25 -4.82
CA VAL A 528 18.64 4.66 -6.08
C VAL A 528 17.68 3.57 -6.49
N ASN A 529 16.44 3.93 -6.79
CA ASN A 529 15.37 3.00 -7.14
C ASN A 529 14.67 3.44 -8.42
N VAL A 530 14.48 2.48 -9.33
CA VAL A 530 13.67 2.61 -10.54
C VAL A 530 12.46 1.69 -10.40
N GLY A 531 11.26 2.27 -10.43
CA GLY A 531 10.00 1.57 -10.29
C GLY A 531 9.23 1.53 -11.60
N LEU A 532 8.68 0.36 -11.94
CA LEU A 532 7.72 0.16 -13.03
C LEU A 532 6.47 -0.50 -12.47
N GLY A 533 5.35 0.21 -12.50
CA GLY A 533 4.09 -0.22 -11.91
C GLY A 533 2.97 -0.33 -12.94
N ILE A 534 2.17 -1.40 -12.84
CA ILE A 534 0.92 -1.55 -13.60
C ILE A 534 -0.25 -1.60 -12.61
N LEU A 535 -1.15 -0.64 -12.71
CA LEU A 535 -2.41 -0.60 -11.98
C LEU A 535 -3.47 -1.45 -12.71
N PHE A 536 -4.34 -2.10 -11.95
CA PHE A 536 -5.48 -2.87 -12.47
C PHE A 536 -6.68 -2.80 -11.56
#